data_AF-A0A9N9NDG2-F1
#
_entry.id   AF-A0A9N9NDG2-F1
#
_cell.length_a   1.000
_cell.length_b   1.000
_cell.length_c   1.000
_cell.angle_alpha   90.00
_cell.angle_beta   90.00
_cell.angle_gamma   90.00
#
_symmetry.space_group_name_H-M   'P 1'
#
loop_
_entity.id
_entity.type
_entity.pdbx_description
1 polymer ?
#
loop_
_entity_poly.entity_id
_entity_poly.type
_entity_poly.pdbx_seq_one_letter_code
_entity_poly.pdbx_strand_id
1 'polypeptide(L)'
;MSDPIDSNNQEIKYKVPPVRWFHAVDVPAWDPLKRPTPKQPTRTNTKIKNPKQEEEEEEEDCPMNWIPFSKRDSTALEAAFKLKVAGKKVSCNEDYLFEVDLDNREISPIYWIGPVYQVVRATWFYQAYGKFIPCDEILSEQIEDGYKKYKVWIPLPEPSNEDKKSKKQELERSWYLTEKYEGQYVIYANPAKAWLL
;
A
#
# COMPACT_ATOMS: atom_id res chain seq x y z
N MET A 1 -0.43 -34.89 -46.00
CA MET A 1 -0.79 -34.74 -44.57
C MET A 1 0.42 -34.17 -43.87
N SER A 2 0.43 -32.86 -43.63
CA SER A 2 1.41 -32.22 -42.77
C SER A 2 0.63 -31.21 -41.94
N ASP A 3 0.50 -31.46 -40.65
CA ASP A 3 -0.21 -30.57 -39.73
C ASP A 3 0.56 -29.25 -39.59
N PRO A 4 -0.13 -28.09 -39.57
CA PRO A 4 0.53 -26.82 -39.29
C PRO A 4 0.82 -26.73 -37.79
N ILE A 5 2.09 -26.56 -37.45
CA ILE A 5 2.57 -26.26 -36.10
C ILE A 5 2.02 -24.89 -35.70
N ASP A 6 1.04 -24.90 -34.79
CA ASP A 6 0.45 -23.71 -34.18
C ASP A 6 1.56 -22.88 -33.51
N SER A 7 1.90 -21.77 -34.17
CA SER A 7 3.02 -20.89 -33.82
C SER A 7 2.58 -19.76 -32.90
N ASN A 8 1.73 -20.03 -31.91
CA ASN A 8 1.16 -18.95 -31.09
C ASN A 8 0.99 -19.27 -29.60
N ASN A 9 1.87 -20.09 -29.02
CA ASN A 9 1.94 -20.25 -27.56
C ASN A 9 3.10 -19.44 -26.98
N GLN A 10 3.00 -18.10 -27.02
CA GLN A 10 3.85 -17.26 -26.18
C GLN A 10 3.39 -17.40 -24.74
N GLU A 11 4.16 -18.13 -23.93
CA GLU A 11 3.91 -18.29 -22.50
C GLU A 11 3.87 -16.92 -21.81
N ILE A 12 2.66 -16.46 -21.45
CA ILE A 12 2.47 -15.16 -20.79
C ILE A 12 3.09 -15.23 -19.39
N LYS A 13 4.31 -14.73 -19.27
CA LYS A 13 5.08 -14.75 -18.03
C LYS A 13 4.64 -13.63 -17.08
N TYR A 14 4.67 -13.94 -15.78
CA TYR A 14 4.50 -12.94 -14.73
C TYR A 14 5.51 -11.79 -14.87
N LYS A 15 5.00 -10.56 -14.80
CA LYS A 15 5.79 -9.33 -14.74
C LYS A 15 5.60 -8.71 -13.36
N VAL A 16 6.70 -8.47 -12.66
CA VAL A 16 6.69 -7.77 -11.37
C VAL A 16 6.10 -6.37 -11.57
N PRO A 17 5.12 -5.95 -10.75
CA PRO A 17 4.53 -4.62 -10.87
C PRO A 17 5.60 -3.53 -10.65
N PRO A 18 5.48 -2.37 -11.31
CA PRO A 18 6.36 -1.25 -11.07
C PRO A 18 6.17 -0.75 -9.62
N VAL A 19 7.26 -0.63 -8.89
CA VAL A 19 7.26 -0.11 -7.51
C VAL A 19 7.47 1.39 -7.54
N ARG A 20 6.74 2.13 -6.71
CA ARG A 20 6.99 3.55 -6.48
C ARG A 20 6.94 3.88 -5.00
N TRP A 21 7.90 4.68 -4.57
CA TRP A 21 8.00 5.14 -3.19
C TRP A 21 7.30 6.49 -3.04
N PHE A 22 6.61 6.68 -1.92
CA PHE A 22 5.90 7.89 -1.54
C PHE A 22 6.26 8.31 -0.12
N HIS A 23 6.11 9.58 0.19
CA HIS A 23 6.15 10.08 1.56
C HIS A 23 4.94 10.99 1.84
N ALA A 24 4.54 11.02 3.11
CA ALA A 24 3.55 11.95 3.61
C ALA A 24 4.11 13.37 3.69
N VAL A 25 3.24 14.38 3.66
CA VAL A 25 3.64 15.80 3.78
C VAL A 25 2.82 16.63 4.77
N ASP A 26 1.66 16.16 5.18
CA ASP A 26 0.70 16.91 5.99
C ASP A 26 0.69 16.49 7.46
N VAL A 27 0.66 15.18 7.71
CA VAL A 27 0.62 14.61 9.07
C VAL A 27 2.00 14.05 9.41
N PRO A 28 2.79 14.71 10.28
CA PRO A 28 4.04 14.12 10.74
C PRO A 28 3.73 12.95 11.69
N ALA A 29 4.43 11.82 11.49
CA ALA A 29 4.40 10.68 12.41
C ALA A 29 4.95 11.07 13.78
N TRP A 30 5.93 11.97 13.81
CA TRP A 30 6.47 12.55 15.04
C TRP A 30 6.94 13.97 14.78
N ASP A 31 6.70 14.88 15.73
CA ASP A 31 7.18 16.26 15.63
C ASP A 31 7.80 16.71 16.96
N PRO A 32 9.13 16.80 17.06
CA PRO A 32 9.83 17.24 18.27
C PRO A 32 9.57 18.69 18.65
N LEU A 33 9.06 19.52 17.73
CA LEU A 33 8.84 20.96 17.94
C LEU A 33 7.38 21.26 18.33
N LYS A 34 6.46 20.31 18.18
CA LYS A 34 5.10 20.43 18.73
C LYS A 34 5.18 20.33 20.25
N ARG A 35 5.08 21.49 20.91
CA ARG A 35 4.84 21.55 22.36
C ARG A 35 3.56 20.77 22.68
N PRO A 36 3.52 19.95 23.75
CA PRO A 36 2.27 19.39 24.24
C PRO A 36 1.33 20.56 24.50
N THR A 37 0.27 20.68 23.72
CA THR A 37 -0.79 21.63 24.05
C THR A 37 -1.44 21.13 25.33
N PRO A 38 -1.51 21.94 26.40
CA PRO A 38 -2.42 21.61 27.49
C PRO A 38 -3.81 21.55 26.86
N LYS A 39 -4.47 20.37 26.89
CA LYS A 39 -5.89 20.25 26.54
C LYS A 39 -6.65 21.26 27.40
N GLN A 40 -6.97 22.43 26.86
CA GLN A 40 -7.79 23.41 27.57
C GLN A 40 -9.20 22.82 27.63
N PRO A 41 -9.81 22.71 28.82
CA PRO A 41 -11.17 22.22 28.95
C PRO A 41 -12.11 23.24 28.32
N THR A 42 -12.64 22.94 27.14
CA THR A 42 -13.80 23.63 26.60
C THR A 42 -14.99 23.31 27.51
N ARG A 43 -15.42 24.33 28.27
CA ARG A 43 -16.61 24.28 29.11
C ARG A 43 -17.85 24.16 28.22
N THR A 44 -18.42 22.98 28.12
CA THR A 44 -19.86 22.80 27.94
C THR A 44 -20.38 21.76 28.93
N ASN A 45 -21.57 22.05 29.45
CA ASN A 45 -22.08 21.59 30.73
C ASN A 45 -22.82 20.24 30.61
N THR A 46 -22.61 19.36 31.59
CA THR A 46 -23.54 18.30 32.09
C THR A 46 -23.82 17.06 31.22
N LYS A 47 -23.19 15.91 31.55
CA LYS A 47 -23.75 14.86 32.42
C LYS A 47 -22.75 13.68 32.57
N ILE A 48 -22.61 13.23 33.80
CA ILE A 48 -21.75 12.15 34.30
C ILE A 48 -22.18 10.79 33.72
N LYS A 49 -21.23 10.03 33.12
CA LYS A 49 -21.12 8.55 33.22
C LYS A 49 -19.66 8.07 33.04
N ASN A 50 -19.19 7.36 34.07
CA ASN A 50 -18.10 6.37 34.25
C ASN A 50 -16.72 6.44 33.53
N PRO A 51 -15.63 6.08 34.25
CA PRO A 51 -14.31 5.83 33.69
C PRO A 51 -14.22 4.39 33.15
N LYS A 52 -14.22 4.25 31.84
CA LYS A 52 -13.77 3.04 31.15
C LYS A 52 -13.09 3.51 29.89
N GLN A 53 -11.76 3.70 29.97
CA GLN A 53 -10.88 4.05 28.85
C GLN A 53 -11.25 3.10 27.69
N GLU A 54 -12.01 3.52 26.67
CA GLU A 54 -11.71 4.56 25.67
C GLU A 54 -10.35 4.27 25.03
N GLU A 55 -10.26 3.08 24.45
CA GLU A 55 -9.57 2.91 23.17
C GLU A 55 -10.41 3.71 22.17
N GLU A 56 -10.13 5.02 22.09
CA GLU A 56 -10.57 5.85 20.98
C GLU A 56 -9.95 5.24 19.72
N GLU A 57 -10.76 4.50 18.97
CA GLU A 57 -10.57 4.33 17.55
C GLU A 57 -10.51 5.74 16.96
N GLU A 58 -9.31 6.32 16.90
CA GLU A 58 -9.01 7.47 16.06
C GLU A 58 -9.15 6.98 14.60
N GLU A 59 -10.39 6.82 14.14
CA GLU A 59 -10.72 6.91 12.72
C GLU A 59 -10.49 8.37 12.29
N GLU A 60 -9.22 8.74 12.18
CA GLU A 60 -8.79 10.03 11.64
C GLU A 60 -8.92 9.96 10.12
N ASP A 61 -10.13 10.28 9.65
CA ASP A 61 -10.46 10.61 8.26
C ASP A 61 -9.73 11.90 7.87
N CYS A 62 -8.43 11.77 7.63
CA CYS A 62 -7.61 12.71 6.89
C CYS A 62 -6.73 11.87 5.97
N PRO A 63 -7.08 11.68 4.68
CA PRO A 63 -6.25 10.94 3.76
C PRO A 63 -4.92 11.66 3.62
N MET A 64 -3.92 11.15 4.34
CA MET A 64 -2.55 11.62 4.37
C MET A 64 -2.11 11.91 2.92
N ASN A 65 -1.65 13.12 2.67
CA ASN A 65 -1.29 13.52 1.31
C ASN A 65 0.05 12.88 0.93
N TRP A 66 -0.01 11.84 0.10
CA TRP A 66 1.15 11.10 -0.37
C TRP A 66 1.76 11.74 -1.62
N ILE A 67 3.05 12.09 -1.56
CA ILE A 67 3.80 12.62 -2.70
C ILE A 67 4.84 11.58 -3.14
N PRO A 68 4.95 11.30 -4.45
CA PRO A 68 5.95 10.36 -4.95
C PRO A 68 7.35 10.95 -4.82
N PHE A 69 8.31 10.12 -4.43
CA PHE A 69 9.72 10.46 -4.53
C PHE A 69 10.15 10.68 -5.99
N SER A 70 11.27 11.40 -6.15
CA SER A 70 11.95 11.50 -7.44
C SER A 70 12.28 10.10 -8.00
N LYS A 71 12.40 9.97 -9.32
CA LYS A 71 12.74 8.67 -9.94
C LYS A 71 14.07 8.12 -9.41
N ARG A 72 15.03 9.02 -9.18
CA ARG A 72 16.35 8.68 -8.64
C ARG A 72 16.22 8.11 -7.23
N ASP A 73 15.56 8.83 -6.34
CA ASP A 73 15.45 8.43 -4.93
C ASP A 73 14.59 7.19 -4.80
N SER A 74 13.47 7.09 -5.53
CA SER A 74 12.66 5.87 -5.56
C SER A 74 13.45 4.65 -6.04
N THR A 75 14.41 4.80 -6.95
CA THR A 75 15.27 3.68 -7.39
C THR A 75 16.31 3.33 -6.32
N ALA A 76 16.91 4.34 -5.67
CA ALA A 76 17.86 4.14 -4.59
C ALA A 76 17.22 3.46 -3.37
N LEU A 77 16.02 3.90 -2.99
CA LEU A 77 15.21 3.32 -1.92
C LEU A 77 14.87 1.86 -2.23
N GLU A 78 14.36 1.57 -3.44
CA GLU A 78 14.03 0.19 -3.81
C GLU A 78 15.26 -0.72 -3.85
N ALA A 79 16.41 -0.21 -4.31
CA ALA A 79 17.66 -0.97 -4.31
C ALA A 79 18.12 -1.28 -2.89
N ALA A 80 18.10 -0.29 -2.00
CA ALA A 80 18.46 -0.45 -0.60
C ALA A 80 17.49 -1.40 0.14
N PHE A 81 16.19 -1.28 -0.13
CA PHE A 81 15.16 -2.14 0.43
C PHE A 81 15.36 -3.61 0.05
N LYS A 82 15.67 -3.89 -1.23
CA LYS A 82 15.94 -5.24 -1.72
C LYS A 82 17.17 -5.90 -1.07
N LEU A 83 18.15 -5.10 -0.65
CA LEU A 83 19.35 -5.62 0.02
C LEU A 83 19.05 -6.11 1.45
N LYS A 84 17.91 -5.73 2.05
CA LYS A 84 17.47 -6.13 3.39
C LYS A 84 18.55 -5.95 4.48
N VAL A 85 19.29 -4.85 4.39
CA VAL A 85 20.32 -4.48 5.37
C VAL A 85 19.65 -3.67 6.48
N ALA A 86 19.71 -4.17 7.72
CA ALA A 86 19.19 -3.45 8.88
C ALA A 86 19.97 -2.15 9.15
N GLY A 87 19.28 -1.13 9.65
CA GLY A 87 19.80 0.21 9.91
C GLY A 87 20.16 0.99 8.64
N LYS A 88 19.69 0.53 7.47
CA LYS A 88 20.01 1.18 6.20
C LYS A 88 19.21 2.46 6.03
N LYS A 89 19.93 3.57 6.05
CA LYS A 89 19.41 4.90 5.73
C LYS A 89 19.79 5.33 4.33
N VAL A 90 18.88 6.01 3.64
CA VAL A 90 19.08 6.51 2.28
C VAL A 90 18.81 8.01 2.26
N SER A 91 19.82 8.80 1.90
CA SER A 91 19.67 10.23 1.67
C SER A 91 18.77 10.48 0.46
N CYS A 92 17.76 11.32 0.61
CA CYS A 92 16.75 11.63 -0.41
C CYS A 92 16.75 13.11 -0.76
N ASN A 93 16.02 13.45 -1.82
CA ASN A 93 15.96 14.77 -2.45
C ASN A 93 17.29 15.16 -3.12
N GLU A 94 17.23 16.19 -3.97
CA GLU A 94 18.40 16.67 -4.72
C GLU A 94 19.44 17.34 -3.81
N ASP A 95 18.99 17.90 -2.68
CA ASP A 95 19.80 18.60 -1.69
C ASP A 95 20.40 17.67 -0.62
N TYR A 96 19.98 16.40 -0.56
CA TYR A 96 20.41 15.41 0.43
C TYR A 96 20.20 15.85 1.87
N LEU A 97 19.19 16.68 2.13
CA LEU A 97 18.94 17.19 3.48
C LEU A 97 18.06 16.26 4.32
N PHE A 98 17.44 15.28 3.68
CA PHE A 98 16.56 14.30 4.33
C PHE A 98 17.11 12.89 4.15
N GLU A 99 16.87 12.04 5.14
CA GLU A 99 17.15 10.61 5.08
C GLU A 99 15.89 9.81 5.33
N VAL A 100 15.76 8.72 4.60
CA VAL A 100 14.74 7.70 4.83
C VAL A 100 15.38 6.56 5.63
N ASP A 101 14.80 6.28 6.79
CA ASP A 101 15.02 5.04 7.53
C ASP A 101 14.08 3.98 6.95
N LEU A 102 14.68 2.98 6.30
CA LEU A 102 13.90 1.91 5.71
C LEU A 102 13.25 1.05 6.78
N ASP A 103 13.88 0.78 7.93
CA ASP A 103 13.32 -0.16 8.90
C ASP A 103 12.02 0.37 9.51
N ASN A 104 12.00 1.65 9.86
CA ASN A 104 10.83 2.32 10.44
C ASN A 104 9.87 2.87 9.39
N ARG A 105 10.25 2.87 8.11
CA ARG A 105 9.49 3.48 7.01
C ARG A 105 9.20 4.96 7.28
N GLU A 106 10.26 5.69 7.61
CA GLU A 106 10.18 7.08 8.04
C GLU A 106 11.19 7.95 7.28
N ILE A 107 10.82 9.20 7.00
CA ILE A 107 11.72 10.24 6.47
C ILE A 107 11.91 11.34 7.50
N SER A 108 13.16 11.74 7.71
CA SER A 108 13.52 12.77 8.69
C SER A 108 14.63 13.68 8.16
N PRO A 109 14.72 14.93 8.66
CA PRO A 109 15.85 15.81 8.35
C PRO A 109 17.15 15.31 8.99
N ILE A 110 18.26 15.46 8.28
CA ILE A 110 19.59 14.98 8.73
C ILE A 110 20.27 16.00 9.65
N TYR A 111 20.21 17.28 9.28
CA TYR A 111 21.05 18.32 9.89
C TYR A 111 20.34 19.20 10.92
N TRP A 112 19.03 19.03 11.07
CA TRP A 112 18.24 19.77 12.06
C TRP A 112 17.20 18.87 12.70
N ILE A 113 16.77 19.25 13.89
CA ILE A 113 15.63 18.63 14.55
C ILE A 113 14.36 19.09 13.83
N GLY A 114 13.54 18.16 13.37
CA GLY A 114 12.32 18.49 12.68
C GLY A 114 11.34 17.31 12.62
N PRO A 115 10.17 17.54 11.99
CA PRO A 115 9.15 16.52 11.87
C PRO A 115 9.63 15.31 11.06
N VAL A 116 9.13 14.15 11.45
CA VAL A 116 9.32 12.86 10.80
C VAL A 116 8.02 12.50 10.11
N TYR A 117 8.10 12.07 8.86
CA TYR A 117 6.94 11.68 8.06
C TYR A 117 7.01 10.21 7.67
N GLN A 118 5.86 9.62 7.43
CA GLN A 118 5.78 8.24 6.99
C GLN A 118 6.21 8.12 5.51
N VAL A 119 6.83 6.99 5.18
CA VAL A 119 7.23 6.59 3.85
C VAL A 119 6.53 5.28 3.49
N VAL A 120 6.02 5.17 2.27
CA VAL A 120 5.33 3.96 1.81
C VAL A 120 5.93 3.46 0.50
N ARG A 121 6.18 2.15 0.45
CA ARG A 121 6.51 1.41 -0.76
C ARG A 121 5.22 0.89 -1.39
N ALA A 122 4.81 1.48 -2.50
CA ALA A 122 3.52 1.17 -3.13
C ALA A 122 3.67 0.36 -4.42
N THR A 123 2.89 -0.72 -4.52
CA THR A 123 2.67 -1.48 -5.76
C THR A 123 1.19 -1.57 -6.13
N TRP A 124 0.30 -1.47 -5.13
CA TRP A 124 -1.14 -1.34 -5.30
C TRP A 124 -1.64 0.01 -4.79
N PHE A 125 -2.73 0.47 -5.38
CA PHE A 125 -3.37 1.73 -5.05
C PHE A 125 -4.87 1.52 -4.95
N TYR A 126 -5.51 2.18 -4.00
CA TYR A 126 -6.95 2.28 -3.94
C TYR A 126 -7.40 3.69 -4.34
N GLN A 127 -8.60 3.77 -4.90
CA GLN A 127 -9.16 5.04 -5.33
C GLN A 127 -10.05 5.59 -4.21
N ALA A 128 -9.66 6.73 -3.65
CA ALA A 128 -10.43 7.45 -2.65
C ALA A 128 -10.45 8.94 -3.00
N TYR A 129 -11.62 9.58 -2.86
CA TYR A 129 -11.79 11.02 -3.11
C TYR A 129 -11.26 11.49 -4.48
N GLY A 130 -11.37 10.63 -5.51
CA GLY A 130 -10.88 10.92 -6.86
C GLY A 130 -9.35 10.88 -7.04
N LYS A 131 -8.59 10.48 -6.01
CA LYS A 131 -7.14 10.28 -6.04
C LYS A 131 -6.79 8.80 -5.87
N PHE A 132 -5.62 8.41 -6.36
CA PHE A 132 -5.03 7.11 -6.07
C PHE A 132 -4.13 7.23 -4.85
N ILE A 133 -4.49 6.52 -3.79
CA ILE A 133 -3.73 6.47 -2.54
C ILE A 133 -2.93 5.16 -2.52
N PRO A 134 -1.64 5.20 -2.20
CA PRO A 134 -0.84 3.99 -2.06
C PRO A 134 -1.44 3.10 -0.96
N CYS A 135 -1.59 1.80 -1.26
CA CYS A 135 -1.95 0.84 -0.24
C CYS A 135 -0.79 0.66 0.75
N ASP A 136 -1.13 0.30 1.99
CA ASP A 136 -0.15 -0.17 2.98
C ASP A 136 0.69 -1.31 2.41
N GLU A 137 1.94 -1.43 2.84
CA GLU A 137 2.88 -2.42 2.27
C GLU A 137 2.41 -3.85 2.51
N ILE A 138 1.91 -4.14 3.71
CA ILE A 138 1.36 -5.45 4.08
C ILE A 138 0.16 -5.80 3.20
N LEU A 139 -0.77 -4.86 3.02
CA LEU A 139 -1.93 -5.06 2.15
C LEU A 139 -1.49 -5.31 0.71
N SER A 140 -0.55 -4.50 0.20
CA SER A 140 -0.01 -4.65 -1.14
C SER A 140 0.65 -6.01 -1.35
N GLU A 141 1.41 -6.51 -0.37
CA GLU A 141 2.06 -7.82 -0.40
C GLU A 141 1.02 -8.95 -0.45
N GLN A 142 0.00 -8.89 0.41
CA GLN A 142 -1.08 -9.87 0.41
C GLN A 142 -1.84 -9.88 -0.93
N ILE A 143 -2.16 -8.70 -1.49
CA ILE A 143 -2.78 -8.61 -2.82
C ILE A 143 -1.86 -9.19 -3.90
N GLU A 144 -0.54 -8.96 -3.84
CA GLU A 144 0.38 -9.56 -4.80
C GLU A 144 0.46 -11.08 -4.71
N ASP A 145 0.37 -11.64 -3.51
CA ASP A 145 0.45 -13.08 -3.30
C ASP A 145 -0.77 -13.82 -3.86
N GLY A 146 -1.97 -13.28 -3.63
CA GLY A 146 -3.17 -13.78 -4.30
C GLY A 146 -3.09 -13.62 -5.82
N TYR A 147 -2.53 -12.51 -6.31
CA TYR A 147 -2.34 -12.25 -7.74
C TYR A 147 -1.43 -13.30 -8.40
N LYS A 148 -0.32 -13.65 -7.73
CA LYS A 148 0.63 -14.69 -8.12
C LYS A 148 -0.02 -16.07 -8.10
N LYS A 149 -0.75 -16.40 -7.03
CA LYS A 149 -1.40 -17.71 -6.86
C LYS A 149 -2.42 -18.00 -7.96
N TYR A 150 -3.26 -17.02 -8.30
CA TYR A 150 -4.33 -17.19 -9.29
C TYR A 150 -3.94 -16.87 -10.73
N LYS A 151 -2.65 -16.57 -10.97
CA LYS A 151 -2.11 -16.21 -12.28
C LYS A 151 -2.99 -15.20 -13.02
N VAL A 152 -3.37 -14.13 -12.32
CA VAL A 152 -4.40 -13.18 -12.77
C VAL A 152 -4.05 -12.50 -14.10
N TRP A 153 -2.77 -12.43 -14.45
CA TRP A 153 -2.29 -11.90 -15.73
C TRP A 153 -2.66 -12.77 -16.95
N ILE A 154 -3.12 -14.01 -16.74
CA ILE A 154 -3.58 -14.88 -17.81
C ILE A 154 -5.07 -14.62 -18.04
N PRO A 155 -5.47 -14.12 -19.23
CA PRO A 155 -6.88 -13.93 -19.55
C PRO A 155 -7.65 -15.24 -19.40
N LEU A 156 -8.85 -15.15 -18.85
CA LEU A 156 -9.76 -16.29 -18.86
C LEU A 156 -10.17 -16.60 -20.31
N PRO A 157 -10.31 -17.89 -20.67
CA PRO A 157 -10.94 -18.23 -21.95
C PRO A 157 -12.35 -17.62 -21.99
N GLU A 158 -12.69 -17.03 -23.14
CA GLU A 158 -14.03 -16.46 -23.40
C GLU A 158 -15.11 -17.49 -23.02
N PRO A 159 -16.22 -17.06 -22.39
CA PRO A 159 -17.27 -17.97 -21.96
C PRO A 159 -17.94 -18.62 -23.18
N SER A 160 -17.61 -19.87 -23.48
CA SER A 160 -18.35 -20.68 -24.43
C SER A 160 -19.57 -21.29 -23.72
N ASN A 161 -20.76 -20.70 -23.91
CA ASN A 161 -22.15 -21.18 -23.65
C ASN A 161 -22.47 -22.11 -22.45
N GLU A 162 -21.56 -22.35 -21.51
CA GLU A 162 -21.78 -23.14 -20.29
C GLU A 162 -21.64 -22.25 -19.05
N ASP A 163 -22.72 -21.52 -18.76
CA ASP A 163 -22.88 -20.49 -17.72
C ASP A 163 -22.65 -20.95 -16.26
N LYS A 164 -22.17 -22.17 -16.03
CA LYS A 164 -21.86 -22.70 -14.69
C LYS A 164 -20.37 -22.67 -14.35
N LYS A 165 -19.47 -22.57 -15.34
CA LYS A 165 -18.02 -22.59 -15.12
C LYS A 165 -17.48 -21.22 -14.69
N SER A 166 -18.05 -20.14 -15.23
CA SER A 166 -17.59 -18.76 -15.00
C SER A 166 -17.79 -18.29 -13.56
N LYS A 167 -18.96 -18.55 -12.94
CA LYS A 167 -19.22 -18.23 -11.52
C LYS A 167 -18.34 -19.01 -10.55
N LYS A 168 -18.01 -20.26 -10.88
CA LYS A 168 -17.10 -21.08 -10.08
C LYS A 168 -15.66 -20.54 -10.14
N GLN A 169 -15.24 -20.10 -11.31
CA GLN A 169 -13.89 -19.59 -11.55
C GLN A 169 -13.66 -18.17 -10.98
N GLU A 170 -14.72 -17.37 -10.85
CA GLU A 170 -14.72 -16.07 -10.15
C GLU A 170 -14.60 -16.25 -8.63
N LEU A 171 -15.33 -17.20 -8.04
CA LEU A 171 -15.18 -17.58 -6.62
C LEU A 171 -13.79 -18.14 -6.31
N GLU A 172 -13.19 -18.87 -7.26
CA GLU A 172 -11.84 -19.43 -7.14
C GLU A 172 -10.74 -18.36 -7.08
N ARG A 173 -11.00 -17.10 -7.43
CA ARG A 173 -10.04 -15.99 -7.33
C ARG A 173 -10.23 -15.11 -6.10
N SER A 174 -10.95 -15.59 -5.08
CA SER A 174 -10.99 -14.92 -3.78
C SER A 174 -9.69 -15.18 -3.00
N TRP A 175 -9.09 -14.12 -2.48
CA TRP A 175 -7.91 -14.17 -1.63
C TRP A 175 -8.20 -13.53 -0.29
N TYR A 176 -8.27 -14.34 0.77
CA TYR A 176 -8.53 -13.86 2.13
C TYR A 176 -7.31 -13.13 2.67
N LEU A 177 -7.56 -11.97 3.29
CA LEU A 177 -6.54 -11.18 3.92
C LEU A 177 -6.35 -11.57 5.39
N THR A 178 -5.21 -11.16 5.94
CA THR A 178 -4.77 -11.50 7.29
C THR A 178 -4.40 -10.25 8.08
N GLU A 179 -4.17 -10.42 9.39
CA GLU A 179 -3.79 -9.35 10.34
C GLU A 179 -4.85 -8.24 10.44
N LYS A 180 -4.47 -6.98 10.17
CA LYS A 180 -5.36 -5.81 10.21
C LYS A 180 -6.59 -5.95 9.31
N TYR A 181 -6.53 -6.81 8.29
CA TYR A 181 -7.58 -7.00 7.30
C TYR A 181 -8.30 -8.35 7.45
N GLU A 182 -8.22 -8.97 8.63
CA GLU A 182 -8.90 -10.25 8.89
C GLU A 182 -10.41 -10.14 8.60
N GLY A 183 -10.95 -11.14 7.92
CA GLY A 183 -12.35 -11.18 7.49
C GLY A 183 -12.63 -10.48 6.16
N GLN A 184 -11.70 -9.69 5.63
CA GLN A 184 -11.77 -9.13 4.28
C GLN A 184 -11.13 -10.06 3.25
N TYR A 185 -11.52 -9.90 1.98
CA TYR A 185 -10.94 -10.67 0.88
C TYR A 185 -10.87 -9.86 -0.42
N VAL A 186 -9.96 -10.27 -1.28
CA VAL A 186 -9.70 -9.63 -2.56
C VAL A 186 -10.23 -10.51 -3.69
N ILE A 187 -10.99 -9.93 -4.61
CA ILE A 187 -11.40 -10.56 -5.87
C ILE A 187 -10.69 -9.86 -7.02
N TYR A 188 -9.93 -10.62 -7.80
CA TYR A 188 -9.24 -10.07 -8.97
C TYR A 188 -10.18 -10.02 -10.18
N ALA A 189 -10.55 -8.81 -10.58
CA ALA A 189 -11.40 -8.59 -11.75
C ALA A 189 -10.61 -8.64 -13.06
N ASN A 190 -9.39 -8.07 -13.07
CA ASN A 190 -8.50 -8.10 -14.22
C ASN A 190 -7.03 -7.95 -13.77
N PRO A 191 -6.03 -8.05 -14.68
CA PRO A 191 -4.62 -7.96 -14.33
C PRO A 191 -4.18 -6.65 -13.63
N ALA A 192 -5.00 -5.60 -13.64
CA ALA A 192 -4.71 -4.29 -13.08
C ALA A 192 -5.75 -3.79 -12.05
N LYS A 193 -6.80 -4.56 -11.77
CA LYS A 193 -7.90 -4.17 -10.87
C LYS A 193 -8.34 -5.35 -10.03
N ALA A 194 -8.48 -5.09 -8.74
CA ALA A 194 -9.02 -6.00 -7.76
C ALA A 194 -10.06 -5.24 -6.92
N TRP A 195 -11.04 -5.99 -6.40
CA TRP A 195 -12.02 -5.51 -5.44
C TRP A 195 -11.63 -6.00 -4.06
N LEU A 196 -11.64 -5.12 -3.08
CA LEU A 196 -11.51 -5.45 -1.67
C LEU A 196 -12.93 -5.46 -1.07
N LEU A 197 -13.32 -6.58 -0.45
CA LEU A 197 -14.65 -6.82 0.12
C LEU A 197 -14.57 -7.30 1.57
#